data_AF-A0A2N6BA79-F1
#
_entry.id   AF-A0A2N6BA79-F1
#
_cell.length_a   1.000
_cell.length_b   1.000
_cell.length_c   1.000
_cell.angle_alpha   90.00
_cell.angle_beta   90.00
_cell.angle_gamma   90.00
#
_symmetry.space_group_name_H-M   'P 1'
#
loop_
_entity.id
_entity.type
_entity.pdbx_description
1 polymer ?
#
loop_
_entity_poly.entity_id
_entity_poly.type
_entity_poly.pdbx_seq_one_letter_code
_entity_poly.pdbx_strand_id
1 'polypeptide(L)' 'SRDIVLVDDELEDCRWFSRHDVRGALAAPEGAGFATPSHISIAYHLLAHWAGQGSGA' A
#
# COMPACT_ATOMS: atom_id res chain seq x y z
N SER A 1 15.48 -16.17 -1.07
CA SER A 1 15.76 -14.72 -1.22
C SER A 1 14.42 -13.98 -1.20
N ARG A 2 14.38 -12.70 -0.77
CA ARG A 2 13.19 -11.81 -0.83
C ARG A 2 13.34 -10.70 -1.89
N ASP A 3 14.29 -10.89 -2.80
CA ASP A 3 14.62 -9.89 -3.82
C ASP A 3 13.43 -9.72 -4.76
N ILE A 4 13.11 -8.47 -5.09
CA ILE A 4 12.13 -8.12 -6.11
C ILE A 4 12.91 -7.92 -7.40
N VAL A 5 12.54 -8.68 -8.44
CA VAL A 5 13.05 -8.51 -9.80
C VAL A 5 11.86 -8.13 -10.65
N LEU A 6 11.85 -6.88 -11.13
CA LEU A 6 10.87 -6.45 -12.11
C LEU A 6 11.15 -7.16 -13.43
N VAL A 7 10.08 -7.64 -14.06
CA VAL A 7 10.11 -8.18 -15.42
C VAL A 7 9.44 -7.13 -16.29
N ASP A 8 9.86 -7.03 -17.55
CA ASP A 8 9.33 -6.10 -18.56
C ASP A 8 9.29 -4.63 -18.10
N ASP A 9 8.33 -3.86 -18.62
CA ASP A 9 8.16 -2.42 -18.39
C ASP A 9 6.76 -2.06 -17.84
N GLU A 10 5.99 -3.04 -17.36
CA GLU A 10 4.66 -2.80 -16.79
C GLU A 10 4.70 -1.98 -15.49
N LEU A 11 5.68 -2.26 -14.62
CA LEU A 11 5.83 -1.59 -13.33
C LEU A 11 7.08 -0.71 -13.31
N GLU A 12 6.88 0.57 -13.02
CA GLU A 12 7.98 1.52 -12.83
C GLU A 12 8.77 1.26 -11.52
N ASP A 13 8.11 0.73 -10.49
CA ASP A 13 8.70 0.43 -9.18
C ASP A 13 7.92 -0.66 -8.43
N CYS A 14 8.62 -1.47 -7.63
CA CYS A 14 8.02 -2.41 -6.69
C CYS A 14 8.95 -2.61 -5.49
N ARG A 15 8.39 -2.49 -4.28
CA ARG A 15 9.14 -2.60 -3.03
C ARG A 15 8.30 -3.20 -1.90
N TRP A 16 8.99 -3.77 -0.91
CA TRP A 16 8.35 -4.18 0.33
C TRP A 16 8.10 -2.98 1.24
N PHE A 17 6.88 -2.84 1.76
CA PHE A 17 6.53 -1.84 2.77
C PHE A 17 6.28 -2.52 4.12
N SER A 18 6.70 -1.85 5.20
CA SER A 18 6.35 -2.29 6.53
C SER A 18 4.87 -2.00 6.82
N ARG A 19 4.34 -2.70 7.81
CA ARG A 19 2.96 -2.45 8.29
C ARG A 19 2.78 -1.02 8.82
N HIS A 20 3.83 -0.41 9.38
CA HIS A 20 3.78 0.97 9.83
C HIS A 20 3.75 1.96 8.67
N ASP A 21 4.49 1.71 7.60
CA ASP A 21 4.46 2.55 6.39
C ASP A 21 3.06 2.58 5.79
N VAL A 22 2.42 1.42 5.66
CA VAL A 22 1.06 1.33 5.11
C VAL A 22 0.03 2.01 6.01
N ARG A 23 0.15 1.88 7.34
CA ARG A 23 -0.73 2.61 8.27
C ARG A 23 -0.55 4.13 8.17
N GLY A 24 0.69 4.60 8.05
CA GLY A 24 1.00 6.01 7.84
C GLY A 24 0.39 6.51 6.54
N ALA A 25 0.58 5.80 5.44
CA ALA A 25 0.05 6.16 4.13
C ALA A 25 -1.48 6.22 4.11
N LEU A 26 -2.17 5.27 4.79
CA LEU A 26 -3.63 5.28 4.90
C LEU A 26 -4.17 6.44 5.77
N ALA A 27 -3.41 6.90 6.78
CA ALA A 27 -3.84 7.94 7.70
C ALA A 27 -3.54 9.37 7.22
N ALA A 28 -2.38 9.56 6.60
CA ALA A 28 -1.91 10.82 6.06
C ALA A 28 -1.21 10.57 4.72
N PRO A 29 -1.98 10.53 3.60
CA PRO A 29 -1.42 10.26 2.28
C PRO A 29 -0.39 11.31 1.84
N GLU A 30 -0.54 12.55 2.31
CA GLU A 30 0.42 13.64 2.07
C GLU A 30 1.71 13.40 2.88
N GLY A 31 2.83 13.25 2.17
CA GLY A 31 4.14 13.01 2.78
C GLY A 31 4.45 11.53 3.07
N ALA A 32 3.52 10.61 2.76
CA ALA A 32 3.80 9.19 2.76
C ALA A 32 4.75 8.82 1.60
N GLY A 33 5.56 7.77 1.80
CA GLY A 33 6.52 7.28 0.78
C GLY A 33 5.86 6.66 -0.46
N PHE A 34 4.53 6.57 -0.49
CA PHE A 34 3.72 6.17 -1.64
C PHE A 34 2.29 6.71 -1.49
N ALA A 35 1.60 6.90 -2.63
CA ALA A 35 0.20 7.30 -2.64
C ALA A 35 -0.72 6.10 -2.45
N THR A 36 -1.74 6.23 -1.61
CA THR A 36 -2.76 5.18 -1.46
C THR A 36 -3.81 5.28 -2.57
N PRO A 37 -4.35 4.15 -3.05
CA PRO A 37 -5.51 4.14 -3.94
C PRO A 37 -6.73 4.85 -3.33
N SER A 38 -7.69 5.24 -4.17
CA SER A 38 -8.95 5.83 -3.71
C SER A 38 -9.71 4.90 -2.73
N HIS A 39 -10.40 5.48 -1.76
CA HIS A 39 -11.13 4.75 -0.70
C HIS A 39 -12.27 3.87 -1.22
N ILE A 40 -12.75 4.09 -2.45
CA ILE A 40 -13.77 3.24 -3.10
C ILE A 40 -13.17 2.00 -3.79
N SER A 41 -11.84 1.92 -3.91
CA SER A 41 -11.17 0.85 -4.65
C SER A 41 -10.98 -0.39 -3.80
N ILE A 42 -11.07 -1.57 -4.43
CA ILE A 42 -10.76 -2.84 -3.75
C ILE A 42 -9.32 -2.86 -3.22
N ALA A 43 -8.38 -2.24 -3.94
CA ALA A 43 -6.98 -2.15 -3.52
C ALA A 43 -6.82 -1.42 -2.17
N TYR A 44 -7.54 -0.32 -1.96
CA TYR A 44 -7.55 0.38 -0.69
C TYR A 44 -8.07 -0.52 0.44
N HIS A 45 -9.18 -1.21 0.23
CA HIS A 45 -9.77 -2.10 1.23
C HIS A 45 -8.87 -3.28 1.59
N LEU A 46 -8.16 -3.86 0.61
CA LEU A 46 -7.17 -4.90 0.85
C LEU A 46 -6.01 -4.40 1.72
N LEU A 47 -5.49 -3.19 1.44
CA LEU A 47 -4.42 -2.58 2.24
C LEU A 47 -4.89 -2.27 3.67
N ALA A 48 -6.07 -1.68 3.84
CA ALA A 48 -6.63 -1.34 5.14
C ALA A 48 -6.87 -2.59 6.00
N HIS A 49 -7.50 -3.61 5.41
CA HIS A 49 -7.72 -4.91 6.05
C HIS A 49 -6.39 -5.56 6.44
N TRP A 50 -5.45 -5.65 5.50
CA TRP A 50 -4.13 -6.21 5.78
C TRP A 50 -3.42 -5.46 6.89
N ALA A 51 -3.52 -4.13 6.94
CA ALA A 51 -2.91 -3.27 7.97
C ALA A 51 -3.57 -3.41 9.36
N GLY A 52 -4.70 -4.10 9.45
CA GLY A 52 -5.47 -4.28 10.68
C GLY A 52 -6.33 -3.06 11.04
N GLN A 53 -6.59 -2.18 10.08
CA GLN A 53 -7.66 -1.20 10.21
C GLN A 53 -8.94 -1.95 9.84
N GLY A 54 -9.66 -2.44 10.86
CA GLY A 54 -10.97 -3.07 10.63
C GLY A 54 -11.84 -2.09 9.85
N SER A 55 -12.53 -2.60 8.82
CA SER A 55 -13.56 -1.82 8.12
C SER A 55 -14.50 -1.26 9.18
N GLY A 56 -14.44 0.04 9.42
CA GLY A 56 -15.40 0.71 10.28
C GLY A 56 -16.77 0.58 9.62
N ALA A 57 -17.52 -0.43 10.05
CA ALA A 57 -18.95 -0.55 9.89
C ALA A 57 -19.59 -0.35 11.27
#